data_AF-A0A4Z1HWM6-F1
#
_entry.id   AF-A0A4Z1HWM6-F1
#
_cell.length_a   1.000
_cell.length_b   1.000
_cell.length_c   1.000
_cell.angle_alpha   90.00
_cell.angle_beta   90.00
_cell.angle_gamma   90.00
#
_symmetry.space_group_name_H-M   'P 1'
#
loop_
_entity.id
_entity.type
_entity.pdbx_description
1 polymer ?
#
loop_
_entity_poly.entity_id
_entity_poly.type
_entity_poly.pdbx_seq_one_letter_code
_entity_poly.pdbx_strand_id
1 'polypeptide(L)'
;MISFSINTNPRQRISLLLLCIFCALSFSIGVYGRSNDVVRQNDLIQRPLTNNEDTTINGSPQKLIQPEDTKILPAMISALDVLQGDYFATWQGIYPTGIDWTSAVIGTYVAGALTTITKSFSKLSSLKTNENIINKYFTEVIGFYFGQDAFSLRQQAYDDMLWVVLGWLDTVKFIDLHSELHYSNDSQPEWYGQQYKPAFAHRARLFWELASQGWDTTLCGGGMIWSPYLTPYKNTITNELYIAASISMYLYFPGDDNQSPFIHSSSTYPPRDPKYLQAAIDAYKWMNG
;
A
#
# COMPACT_ATOMS: atom_id res chain seq x y z
N MET A 1 1.24 60.25 20.55
CA MET A 1 1.91 60.47 19.25
C MET A 1 3.40 60.38 19.52
N ILE A 2 3.96 59.16 19.46
CA ILE A 2 5.35 58.85 19.82
C ILE A 2 6.04 58.41 18.54
N SER A 3 6.98 59.23 18.09
CA SER A 3 7.79 59.04 16.89
C SER A 3 9.04 58.24 17.26
N PHE A 4 9.29 57.13 16.57
CA PHE A 4 10.56 56.41 16.65
C PHE A 4 11.38 56.68 15.40
N SER A 5 12.50 57.37 15.59
CA SER A 5 13.57 57.53 14.59
C SER A 5 14.26 56.19 14.35
N ILE A 6 14.32 55.77 13.08
CA ILE A 6 15.13 54.64 12.64
C ILE A 6 16.55 55.15 12.38
N ASN A 7 17.47 54.78 13.26
CA ASN A 7 18.90 54.99 13.07
C ASN A 7 19.44 53.88 12.16
N THR A 8 19.85 54.23 10.95
CA THR A 8 20.41 53.30 9.96
C THR A 8 21.91 53.21 10.14
N ASN A 9 22.42 52.04 10.54
CA ASN A 9 23.85 51.77 10.62
C ASN A 9 24.27 50.95 9.38
N PRO A 10 25.27 51.38 8.58
CA PRO A 10 25.59 50.74 7.32
C PRO A 10 26.68 49.68 7.46
N ARG A 11 26.56 48.63 6.63
CA ARG A 11 27.56 47.60 6.27
C ARG A 11 27.76 46.44 7.24
N GLN A 12 27.25 45.28 6.83
CA GLN A 12 28.09 44.13 6.48
C GLN A 12 27.36 43.29 5.42
N ARG A 13 27.75 43.48 4.15
CA ARG A 13 27.37 42.58 3.05
C ARG A 13 28.17 41.29 3.22
N ILE A 14 27.68 40.38 4.06
CA ILE A 14 28.13 38.99 4.02
C ILE A 14 27.43 38.35 2.83
N SER A 15 28.25 38.02 1.85
CA SER A 15 27.88 37.55 0.52
C SER A 15 26.99 36.31 0.58
N LEU A 16 25.84 36.36 -0.11
CA LEU A 16 24.95 35.22 -0.36
C LEU A 16 25.70 33.98 -0.91
N LEU A 17 26.91 34.15 -1.46
CA LEU A 17 27.77 33.07 -1.94
C LEU A 17 28.30 32.14 -0.84
N LEU A 18 28.47 32.59 0.41
CA LEU A 18 28.98 31.72 1.48
C LEU A 18 27.90 30.79 2.06
N LEU A 19 26.62 31.18 1.99
CA LEU A 19 25.50 30.32 2.41
C LEU A 19 25.24 29.21 1.38
N CYS A 20 25.43 29.49 0.09
CA CYS A 20 25.30 28.49 -0.98
C CYS A 20 26.40 27.41 -0.95
N ILE A 21 27.61 27.74 -0.47
CA ILE A 21 28.72 26.77 -0.37
C ILE A 21 28.50 25.78 0.78
N PHE A 22 27.84 26.17 1.87
CA PHE A 22 27.51 25.24 2.97
C PHE A 22 26.30 24.34 2.69
N CYS A 23 25.36 24.74 1.82
CA CYS A 23 24.27 23.87 1.36
C CYS A 23 24.71 22.85 0.29
N ALA A 24 25.82 23.11 -0.43
CA ALA A 24 26.31 22.22 -1.48
C ALA A 24 27.23 21.09 -0.95
N LEU A 25 27.66 21.14 0.31
CA LEU A 25 28.58 20.14 0.91
C LEU A 25 27.88 19.10 1.80
N SER A 26 26.56 19.20 2.01
CA SER A 26 25.76 18.23 2.78
C SER A 26 24.96 17.23 1.93
N PHE A 27 25.08 17.28 0.61
CA PHE A 27 24.53 16.28 -0.32
C PHE A 27 25.66 15.61 -1.12
N SER A 28 26.50 14.82 -0.44
CA SER A 28 27.45 13.89 -1.08
C SER A 28 27.94 12.84 -0.09
N ILE A 29 27.04 11.99 0.39
CA ILE A 29 27.40 10.60 0.72
C ILE A 29 26.57 9.72 -0.21
N GLY A 30 26.95 9.74 -1.49
CA GLY A 30 26.57 8.68 -2.41
C GLY A 30 27.32 7.43 -1.97
N VAL A 31 26.59 6.43 -1.50
CA VAL A 31 27.13 5.08 -1.38
C VAL A 31 27.53 4.65 -2.78
N TYR A 32 28.84 4.51 -3.00
CA TYR A 32 29.41 3.89 -4.19
C TYR A 32 28.95 2.42 -4.22
N GLY A 33 27.79 2.17 -4.82
CA GLY A 33 27.39 0.84 -5.25
C GLY A 33 28.37 0.39 -6.34
N ARG A 34 29.21 -0.58 -6.02
CA ARG A 34 30.14 -1.17 -6.98
C ARG A 34 29.30 -1.79 -8.11
N SER A 35 29.64 -1.44 -9.35
CA SER A 35 28.94 -1.87 -10.59
C SER A 35 28.92 -3.40 -10.84
N ASN A 36 29.30 -4.23 -9.87
CA ASN A 36 29.33 -5.68 -9.95
C ASN A 36 28.29 -6.38 -9.05
N ASP A 37 27.45 -5.65 -8.31
CA ASP A 37 26.30 -6.22 -7.59
C ASP A 37 25.04 -6.25 -8.48
N VAL A 38 25.24 -6.49 -9.78
CA VAL A 38 24.17 -7.03 -10.62
C VAL A 38 23.93 -8.43 -10.10
N VAL A 39 22.78 -8.64 -9.46
CA VAL A 39 22.24 -9.97 -9.19
C VAL A 39 22.40 -10.75 -10.48
N ARG A 40 23.30 -11.73 -10.46
CA ARG A 40 23.50 -12.66 -11.55
C ARG A 40 22.18 -13.41 -11.68
N GLN A 41 21.35 -12.94 -12.59
CA GLN A 41 20.11 -13.58 -12.97
C GLN A 41 20.53 -14.89 -13.61
N ASN A 42 20.52 -15.96 -12.81
CA ASN A 42 20.58 -17.30 -13.37
C ASN A 42 19.36 -17.38 -14.31
N ASP A 43 19.61 -17.70 -15.58
CA ASP A 43 18.63 -17.89 -16.66
C ASP A 43 17.69 -19.09 -16.42
N LEU A 44 17.20 -19.25 -15.19
CA LEU A 44 16.07 -20.11 -14.90
C LEU A 44 14.82 -19.30 -15.18
N ILE A 45 14.28 -19.51 -16.38
CA ILE A 45 12.89 -19.17 -16.74
C ILE A 45 12.02 -19.49 -15.51
N GLN A 46 11.39 -18.48 -14.92
CA GLN A 46 10.39 -18.69 -13.88
C GLN A 46 9.28 -19.57 -14.48
N ARG A 47 9.26 -20.84 -14.08
CA ARG A 47 8.16 -21.75 -14.37
C ARG A 47 7.09 -21.56 -13.30
N PRO A 48 5.81 -21.76 -13.63
CA PRO A 48 4.76 -21.82 -12.62
C PRO A 48 5.16 -22.84 -11.57
N LEU A 49 5.07 -22.48 -10.28
CA LEU A 49 5.24 -23.43 -9.19
C LEU A 49 4.22 -24.55 -9.38
N THR A 50 4.69 -25.70 -9.85
CA THR A 50 3.87 -26.92 -9.84
C THR A 50 3.81 -27.41 -8.40
N ASN A 51 2.69 -28.02 -8.00
CA ASN A 51 2.31 -28.35 -6.61
C ASN A 51 3.35 -29.16 -5.78
N ASN A 52 4.50 -29.53 -6.35
CA ASN A 52 5.53 -30.36 -5.74
C ASN A 52 6.92 -29.67 -5.65
N GLU A 53 7.10 -28.46 -6.18
CA GLU A 53 8.41 -27.77 -6.12
C GLU A 53 8.67 -27.07 -4.77
N ASP A 54 7.61 -26.87 -3.99
CA ASP A 54 7.73 -26.33 -2.62
C ASP A 54 8.22 -27.39 -1.62
N THR A 55 8.31 -28.67 -2.01
CA THR A 55 8.48 -29.75 -1.04
C THR A 55 9.93 -30.06 -0.68
N THR A 56 10.95 -29.29 -1.09
CA THR A 56 12.34 -29.59 -0.68
C THR A 56 13.18 -28.34 -0.42
N ILE A 57 13.64 -28.18 0.82
CA ILE A 57 14.85 -27.42 1.15
C ILE A 57 15.92 -28.45 1.54
N ASN A 58 17.09 -28.40 0.89
CA ASN A 58 18.19 -29.35 1.10
C ASN A 58 17.83 -30.84 0.88
N GLY A 59 16.98 -31.14 -0.10
CA GLY A 59 16.66 -32.53 -0.49
C GLY A 59 15.86 -33.34 0.54
N SER A 60 15.34 -32.69 1.59
CA SER A 60 14.43 -33.30 2.56
C SER A 60 12.98 -32.93 2.21
N PRO A 61 12.04 -33.90 2.15
CA PRO A 61 10.63 -33.60 1.96
C PRO A 61 10.14 -32.64 3.06
N GLN A 62 9.64 -31.46 2.68
CA GLN A 62 8.86 -30.64 3.58
C GLN A 62 7.68 -31.49 4.03
N LYS A 63 7.50 -31.58 5.34
CA LYS A 63 6.30 -32.20 5.90
C LYS A 63 5.11 -31.38 5.40
N LEU A 64 4.26 -31.99 4.58
CA LEU A 64 3.04 -31.38 4.09
C LEU A 64 2.31 -30.75 5.28
N ILE A 65 2.06 -29.44 5.20
CA ILE A 65 1.38 -28.69 6.24
C ILE A 65 0.02 -29.36 6.43
N GLN A 66 -0.16 -29.98 7.60
CA GLN A 66 -1.43 -30.62 7.92
C GLN A 66 -2.46 -29.53 8.20
N PRO A 67 -3.73 -29.70 7.81
CA PRO A 67 -4.81 -28.72 8.01
C PRO A 67 -5.02 -28.27 9.48
N GLU A 68 -4.38 -28.95 10.43
CA GLU A 68 -4.51 -28.76 11.87
C GLU A 68 -3.20 -28.28 12.54
N ASP A 69 -2.22 -27.78 11.78
CA ASP A 69 -0.99 -27.27 12.37
C ASP A 69 -1.26 -25.97 13.17
N THR A 70 -1.40 -26.14 14.49
CA THR A 70 -1.68 -25.06 15.45
C THR A 70 -0.59 -24.00 15.53
N LYS A 71 0.55 -24.20 14.84
CA LYS A 71 1.70 -23.28 14.83
C LYS A 71 1.62 -22.21 13.75
N ILE A 72 0.75 -22.34 12.74
CA ILE A 72 0.71 -21.41 11.60
C ILE A 72 0.32 -19.99 12.05
N LEU A 73 -0.79 -19.87 12.81
CA LEU A 73 -1.27 -18.56 13.28
C LEU A 73 -0.26 -17.90 14.24
N PRO A 74 0.32 -18.60 15.24
CA PRO A 74 1.43 -18.05 16.02
C PRO A 74 2.65 -17.64 15.18
N ALA A 75 3.03 -18.41 14.15
CA ALA A 75 4.15 -18.07 13.29
C ALA A 75 3.88 -16.81 12.46
N MET A 76 2.65 -16.65 11.94
CA MET A 76 2.23 -15.44 11.24
C MET A 76 2.28 -14.21 12.18
N ILE A 77 1.77 -14.34 13.41
CA ILE A 77 1.84 -13.25 14.41
C ILE A 77 3.29 -12.91 14.74
N SER A 78 4.16 -13.92 14.90
CA SER A 78 5.59 -13.71 15.12
C SER A 78 6.27 -13.02 13.92
N ALA A 79 5.85 -13.30 12.69
CA ALA A 79 6.36 -12.62 11.51
C ALA A 79 5.93 -11.15 11.47
N LEU A 80 4.68 -10.86 11.86
CA LEU A 80 4.21 -9.48 12.03
C LEU A 80 4.97 -8.75 13.16
N ASP A 81 5.32 -9.45 14.24
CA ASP A 81 6.10 -8.87 15.34
C ASP A 81 7.49 -8.43 14.85
N VAL A 82 8.15 -9.25 14.02
CA VAL A 82 9.44 -8.91 13.39
C VAL A 82 9.26 -7.76 12.39
N LEU A 83 8.23 -7.81 11.55
CA LEU A 83 7.96 -6.76 10.57
C LEU A 83 7.76 -5.39 11.23
N GLN A 84 6.96 -5.33 12.29
CA GLN A 84 6.75 -4.10 13.03
C GLN A 84 7.99 -3.69 13.84
N GLY A 85 8.64 -4.64 14.54
CA GLY A 85 9.73 -4.35 15.47
C GLY A 85 11.03 -3.93 14.80
N ASP A 86 11.37 -4.57 13.67
CA ASP A 86 12.67 -4.40 13.02
C ASP A 86 12.59 -3.48 11.79
N TYR A 87 11.42 -3.37 11.15
CA TYR A 87 11.28 -2.67 9.87
C TYR A 87 10.33 -1.48 9.88
N PHE A 88 9.46 -1.32 10.89
CA PHE A 88 8.51 -0.20 10.95
C PHE A 88 8.96 0.87 11.95
N ALA A 89 9.17 2.09 11.45
CA ALA A 89 9.43 3.25 12.29
C ALA A 89 8.11 3.84 12.81
N THR A 90 7.60 3.33 13.93
CA THR A 90 6.31 3.75 14.52
C THR A 90 6.16 5.25 14.70
N TRP A 91 7.25 5.97 14.98
CA TRP A 91 7.25 7.43 15.18
C TRP A 91 7.10 8.24 13.88
N GLN A 92 7.40 7.64 12.73
CA GLN A 92 7.18 8.24 11.39
C GLN A 92 5.97 7.66 10.69
N GLY A 93 5.59 6.43 11.03
CA GLY A 93 4.60 5.67 10.28
C GLY A 93 5.13 5.21 8.92
N ILE A 94 6.40 4.79 8.82
CA ILE A 94 6.99 4.32 7.56
C ILE A 94 7.80 3.04 7.75
N TYR A 95 8.06 2.33 6.65
CA TYR A 95 9.10 1.31 6.56
C TYR A 95 10.38 1.96 6.00
N PRO A 96 11.38 2.34 6.82
CA PRO A 96 12.47 3.22 6.38
C PRO A 96 13.41 2.62 5.33
N THR A 97 13.46 1.29 5.25
CA THR A 97 14.29 0.55 4.31
C THR A 97 13.54 0.12 3.04
N GLY A 98 12.21 0.30 3.02
CA GLY A 98 11.38 0.03 1.86
C GLY A 98 11.31 1.24 0.94
N ILE A 99 11.35 1.00 -0.38
CA ILE A 99 10.93 2.01 -1.36
C ILE A 99 9.41 2.04 -1.45
N ASP A 100 8.85 3.14 -1.96
CA ASP A 100 7.43 3.46 -1.81
C ASP A 100 6.46 2.30 -2.17
N TRP A 101 6.63 1.66 -3.32
CA TRP A 101 5.76 0.56 -3.74
C TRP A 101 5.95 -0.70 -2.89
N THR A 102 7.19 -1.03 -2.51
CA THR A 102 7.44 -2.18 -1.62
C THR A 102 6.82 -1.96 -0.25
N SER A 103 6.86 -0.73 0.26
CA SER A 103 6.19 -0.36 1.50
C SER A 103 4.66 -0.49 1.37
N ALA A 104 4.08 -0.16 0.21
CA ALA A 104 2.65 -0.37 -0.06
C ALA A 104 2.26 -1.86 -0.10
N VAL A 105 3.11 -2.72 -0.68
CA VAL A 105 2.94 -4.19 -0.65
C VAL A 105 2.93 -4.69 0.79
N ILE A 106 3.92 -4.29 1.59
CA ILE A 106 4.02 -4.68 3.00
C ILE A 106 2.78 -4.25 3.79
N GLY A 107 2.32 -3.01 3.61
CA GLY A 107 1.08 -2.53 4.23
C GLY A 107 -0.15 -3.37 3.84
N THR A 108 -0.21 -3.81 2.59
CA THR A 108 -1.27 -4.73 2.11
C THR A 108 -1.22 -6.07 2.84
N TYR A 109 -0.03 -6.63 3.05
CA TYR A 109 0.13 -7.88 3.82
C TYR A 109 -0.28 -7.71 5.28
N VAL A 110 0.02 -6.59 5.93
CA VAL A 110 -0.43 -6.33 7.31
C VAL A 110 -1.96 -6.25 7.37
N ALA A 111 -2.61 -5.57 6.42
CA ALA A 111 -4.08 -5.50 6.34
C ALA A 111 -4.72 -6.88 6.10
N GLY A 112 -4.16 -7.69 5.20
CA GLY A 112 -4.59 -9.07 4.96
C GLY A 112 -4.38 -9.98 6.18
N ALA A 113 -3.30 -9.78 6.93
CA ALA A 113 -3.03 -10.51 8.16
C ALA A 113 -4.03 -10.15 9.28
N LEU A 114 -4.41 -8.87 9.39
CA LEU A 114 -5.49 -8.42 10.30
C LEU A 114 -6.82 -9.12 9.99
N THR A 115 -7.17 -9.28 8.70
CA THR A 115 -8.33 -10.09 8.26
C THR A 115 -8.23 -11.54 8.73
N THR A 116 -7.04 -12.13 8.69
CA THR A 116 -6.81 -13.51 9.16
C THR A 116 -6.92 -13.61 10.68
N ILE A 117 -6.34 -12.65 11.41
CA ILE A 117 -6.40 -12.57 12.88
C ILE A 117 -7.85 -12.45 13.33
N THR A 118 -8.63 -11.50 12.79
CA THR A 118 -10.03 -11.28 13.22
C THR A 118 -10.91 -12.52 13.03
N LYS A 119 -10.73 -13.27 11.92
CA LYS A 119 -11.43 -14.53 11.68
C LYS A 119 -11.01 -15.65 12.63
N SER A 120 -9.80 -15.56 13.17
CA SER A 120 -9.18 -16.60 14.01
C SER A 120 -9.26 -16.32 15.50
N PHE A 121 -10.05 -15.33 15.95
CA PHE A 121 -10.17 -14.94 17.35
C PHE A 121 -10.41 -16.12 18.30
N SER A 122 -11.28 -17.06 17.92
CA SER A 122 -11.59 -18.26 18.73
C SER A 122 -10.42 -19.24 18.88
N LYS A 123 -9.40 -19.14 18.04
CA LYS A 123 -8.17 -19.95 18.08
C LYS A 123 -7.04 -19.27 18.84
N LEU A 124 -7.22 -18.00 19.18
CA LEU A 124 -6.27 -17.23 19.99
C LEU A 124 -6.63 -17.32 21.48
N SER A 125 -5.85 -16.65 22.32
CA SER A 125 -5.83 -16.87 23.77
C SER A 125 -7.05 -16.34 24.51
N SER A 126 -7.30 -15.03 24.46
CA SER A 126 -8.41 -14.37 25.16
C SER A 126 -8.89 -13.16 24.39
N LEU A 127 -10.16 -12.80 24.53
CA LEU A 127 -10.74 -11.62 23.86
C LEU A 127 -9.86 -10.37 24.05
N LYS A 128 -9.42 -10.10 25.28
CA LYS A 128 -8.54 -8.95 25.58
C LYS A 128 -7.20 -9.03 24.85
N THR A 129 -6.58 -10.20 24.80
CA THR A 129 -5.29 -10.39 24.11
C THR A 129 -5.45 -10.22 22.60
N ASN A 130 -6.53 -10.78 22.04
CA ASN A 130 -6.82 -10.72 20.61
C ASN A 130 -7.06 -9.27 20.17
N GLU A 131 -7.86 -8.53 20.93
CA GLU A 131 -8.08 -7.10 20.71
C GLU A 131 -6.79 -6.31 20.79
N ASN A 132 -5.91 -6.61 21.74
CA ASN A 132 -4.61 -5.95 21.81
C ASN A 132 -3.73 -6.23 20.59
N ILE A 133 -3.78 -7.43 20.02
CA ILE A 133 -3.06 -7.79 18.78
C ILE A 133 -3.64 -7.02 17.59
N ILE A 134 -4.97 -6.97 17.44
CA ILE A 134 -5.63 -6.19 16.40
C ILE A 134 -5.24 -4.72 16.51
N ASN A 135 -5.36 -4.13 17.69
CA ASN A 135 -5.07 -2.73 17.90
C ASN A 135 -3.59 -2.40 17.63
N LYS A 136 -2.66 -3.27 18.04
CA LYS A 136 -1.22 -3.11 17.76
C LYS A 136 -0.94 -2.96 16.26
N TYR A 137 -1.42 -3.87 15.43
CA TYR A 137 -1.13 -3.86 13.99
C TYR A 137 -2.02 -2.88 13.23
N PHE A 138 -3.25 -2.65 13.68
CA PHE A 138 -4.10 -1.63 13.07
C PHE A 138 -3.57 -0.21 13.34
N THR A 139 -2.97 0.05 14.51
CA THR A 139 -2.24 1.30 14.75
C THR A 139 -1.05 1.48 13.81
N GLU A 140 -0.33 0.42 13.46
CA GLU A 140 0.70 0.46 12.41
C GLU A 140 0.10 0.82 11.04
N VAL A 141 -1.02 0.20 10.64
CA VAL A 141 -1.71 0.53 9.38
C VAL A 141 -2.15 2.00 9.35
N ILE A 142 -2.70 2.51 10.46
CA ILE A 142 -3.07 3.93 10.60
C ILE A 142 -1.81 4.83 10.48
N GLY A 143 -0.74 4.49 11.21
CA GLY A 143 0.52 5.22 11.13
C GLY A 143 1.07 5.24 9.71
N PHE A 144 1.05 4.09 9.03
CA PHE A 144 1.47 3.92 7.66
C PHE A 144 0.67 4.77 6.68
N TYR A 145 -0.65 4.91 6.88
CA TYR A 145 -1.46 5.81 6.06
C TYR A 145 -0.95 7.25 6.09
N PHE A 146 -0.57 7.77 7.27
CA PHE A 146 -0.09 9.15 7.38
C PHE A 146 1.38 9.30 6.97
N GLY A 147 2.22 8.28 7.18
CA GLY A 147 3.64 8.34 6.84
C GLY A 147 3.97 7.98 5.38
N GLN A 148 3.12 7.22 4.70
CA GLN A 148 3.34 6.84 3.29
C GLN A 148 3.50 8.09 2.40
N ASP A 149 4.54 8.11 1.55
CA ASP A 149 4.75 9.16 0.56
C ASP A 149 3.75 9.03 -0.62
N ALA A 150 2.49 9.29 -0.30
CA ALA A 150 1.38 9.23 -1.23
C ALA A 150 1.44 10.35 -2.28
N PHE A 151 2.38 11.29 -2.22
CA PHE A 151 2.60 12.27 -3.27
C PHE A 151 3.60 11.76 -4.30
N SER A 152 4.74 11.23 -3.86
CA SER A 152 5.71 10.53 -4.71
C SER A 152 5.03 9.41 -5.51
N LEU A 153 4.26 8.55 -4.83
CA LEU A 153 3.58 7.40 -5.44
C LEU A 153 2.62 7.77 -6.59
N ARG A 154 2.06 8.98 -6.63
CA ARG A 154 1.18 9.43 -7.73
C ARG A 154 1.92 9.62 -9.05
N GLN A 155 3.24 9.72 -8.98
CA GLN A 155 4.14 9.99 -10.10
C GLN A 155 5.00 8.76 -10.42
N GLN A 156 4.64 7.57 -9.93
CA GLN A 156 5.39 6.33 -10.17
C GLN A 156 4.73 5.47 -11.26
N ALA A 157 5.13 4.21 -11.39
CA ALA A 157 4.52 3.31 -12.36
C ALA A 157 3.09 2.94 -11.92
N TYR A 158 2.27 2.47 -12.86
CA TYR A 158 0.87 2.21 -12.60
C TYR A 158 0.65 1.00 -11.68
N ASP A 159 1.54 0.00 -11.71
CA ASP A 159 1.57 -1.09 -10.72
C ASP A 159 1.87 -0.59 -9.31
N ASP A 160 2.80 0.36 -9.16
CA ASP A 160 3.09 0.99 -7.86
C ASP A 160 1.85 1.66 -7.28
N MET A 161 1.09 2.37 -8.12
CA MET A 161 -0.18 2.98 -7.74
C MET A 161 -1.25 1.95 -7.37
N LEU A 162 -1.31 0.83 -8.08
CA LEU A 162 -2.34 -0.19 -7.86
C LEU A 162 -2.13 -0.98 -6.56
N TRP A 163 -0.89 -1.15 -6.10
CA TRP A 163 -0.62 -1.66 -4.75
C TRP A 163 -1.22 -0.78 -3.66
N VAL A 164 -1.21 0.55 -3.85
CA VAL A 164 -1.86 1.49 -2.93
C VAL A 164 -3.37 1.26 -2.90
N VAL A 165 -4.00 1.04 -4.07
CA VAL A 165 -5.45 0.76 -4.15
C VAL A 165 -5.80 -0.51 -3.37
N LEU A 166 -5.08 -1.61 -3.62
CA LEU A 166 -5.33 -2.89 -2.96
C LEU A 166 -5.15 -2.79 -1.44
N GLY A 167 -4.07 -2.18 -0.96
CA GLY A 167 -3.80 -2.07 0.47
C GLY A 167 -4.92 -1.35 1.23
N TRP A 168 -5.43 -0.25 0.70
CA TRP A 168 -6.48 0.51 1.37
C TRP A 168 -7.86 -0.15 1.28
N LEU A 169 -8.19 -0.82 0.17
CA LEU A 169 -9.44 -1.59 0.08
C LEU A 169 -9.42 -2.83 0.97
N ASP A 170 -8.28 -3.52 1.09
CA ASP A 170 -8.16 -4.67 1.98
C ASP A 170 -8.25 -4.23 3.46
N THR A 171 -7.78 -3.02 3.78
CA THR A 171 -7.99 -2.38 5.09
C THR A 171 -9.46 -2.04 5.35
N VAL A 172 -10.17 -1.49 4.36
CA VAL A 172 -11.62 -1.22 4.46
C VAL A 172 -12.40 -2.53 4.70
N LYS A 173 -12.08 -3.57 3.94
CA LYS A 173 -12.66 -4.90 4.08
C LYS A 173 -12.38 -5.50 5.46
N PHE A 174 -11.17 -5.34 5.98
CA PHE A 174 -10.83 -5.76 7.34
C PHE A 174 -11.69 -5.03 8.38
N ILE A 175 -11.85 -3.70 8.25
CA ILE A 175 -12.65 -2.90 9.17
C ILE A 175 -14.09 -3.40 9.21
N ASP A 176 -14.72 -3.57 8.04
CA ASP A 176 -16.09 -4.06 7.95
C ASP A 176 -16.25 -5.44 8.57
N LEU A 177 -15.34 -6.35 8.24
CA LEU A 177 -15.36 -7.71 8.76
C LEU A 177 -15.18 -7.75 10.29
N HIS A 178 -14.24 -6.98 10.83
CA HIS A 178 -13.98 -6.98 12.26
C HIS A 178 -15.13 -6.33 13.05
N SER A 179 -15.71 -5.24 12.52
CA SER A 179 -16.93 -4.66 13.08
C SER A 179 -18.11 -5.64 13.05
N GLU A 180 -18.32 -6.33 11.93
CA GLU A 180 -19.41 -7.30 11.78
C GLU A 180 -19.26 -8.49 12.75
N LEU A 181 -18.04 -9.01 12.90
CA LEU A 181 -17.83 -10.20 13.73
C LEU A 181 -17.82 -9.93 15.24
N HIS A 182 -17.37 -8.74 15.66
CA HIS A 182 -17.06 -8.49 17.08
C HIS A 182 -17.78 -7.28 17.69
N TYR A 183 -18.44 -6.44 16.88
CA TYR A 183 -19.05 -5.17 17.31
C TYR A 183 -20.44 -4.92 16.72
N SER A 184 -21.14 -5.95 16.25
CA SER A 184 -22.46 -5.84 15.59
C SER A 184 -23.66 -5.82 16.56
N ASN A 185 -23.42 -5.83 17.88
CA ASN A 185 -24.47 -5.72 18.89
C ASN A 185 -24.76 -4.24 19.19
N ASP A 186 -26.02 -3.81 19.03
CA ASP A 186 -26.49 -2.43 19.30
C ASP A 186 -26.18 -1.91 20.72
N SER A 187 -25.90 -2.82 21.67
CA SER A 187 -25.53 -2.47 23.05
C SER A 187 -24.04 -2.11 23.21
N GLN A 188 -23.21 -2.36 22.19
CA GLN A 188 -21.78 -2.08 22.19
C GLN A 188 -21.49 -0.85 21.33
N PRO A 189 -20.50 -0.02 21.72
CA PRO A 189 -20.05 1.05 20.84
C PRO A 189 -19.46 0.48 19.55
N GLU A 190 -19.62 1.21 18.46
CA GLU A 190 -18.97 0.90 17.18
C GLU A 190 -17.45 0.79 17.38
N TRP A 191 -16.83 -0.15 16.67
CA TRP A 191 -15.37 -0.29 16.70
C TRP A 191 -14.70 0.97 16.14
N TYR A 192 -13.74 1.53 16.89
CA TYR A 192 -13.11 2.81 16.55
C TYR A 192 -12.46 2.85 15.16
N GLY A 193 -12.11 1.69 14.57
CA GLY A 193 -11.52 1.65 13.24
C GLY A 193 -12.43 2.15 12.12
N GLN A 194 -13.76 2.15 12.33
CA GLN A 194 -14.73 2.67 11.37
C GLN A 194 -14.48 4.15 11.00
N GLN A 195 -13.94 4.95 11.92
CA GLN A 195 -13.66 6.37 11.67
C GLN A 195 -12.61 6.60 10.55
N TYR A 196 -11.75 5.61 10.26
CA TYR A 196 -10.70 5.73 9.24
C TYR A 196 -11.14 5.25 7.86
N LYS A 197 -12.26 4.53 7.78
CA LYS A 197 -12.76 3.95 6.53
C LYS A 197 -12.92 5.00 5.40
N PRO A 198 -13.46 6.22 5.63
CA PRO A 198 -13.53 7.25 4.58
C PRO A 198 -12.16 7.65 4.05
N ALA A 199 -11.15 7.78 4.91
CA ALA A 199 -9.80 8.20 4.52
C ALA A 199 -9.11 7.15 3.64
N PHE A 200 -9.30 5.87 3.96
CA PHE A 200 -8.78 4.74 3.18
C PHE A 200 -9.50 4.60 1.84
N ALA A 201 -10.83 4.68 1.83
CA ALA A 201 -11.64 4.66 0.61
C ALA A 201 -11.24 5.81 -0.34
N HIS A 202 -11.07 7.02 0.20
CA HIS A 202 -10.64 8.18 -0.57
C HIS A 202 -9.29 7.95 -1.26
N ARG A 203 -8.30 7.42 -0.53
CA ARG A 203 -6.98 7.14 -1.11
C ARG A 203 -7.04 6.04 -2.17
N ALA A 204 -7.82 4.98 -1.94
CA ALA A 204 -8.05 3.94 -2.93
C ALA A 204 -8.63 4.51 -4.23
N ARG A 205 -9.67 5.36 -4.14
CA ARG A 205 -10.27 6.02 -5.31
C ARG A 205 -9.24 6.84 -6.07
N LEU A 206 -8.53 7.75 -5.41
CA LEU A 206 -7.57 8.64 -6.07
C LEU A 206 -6.50 7.86 -6.84
N PHE A 207 -5.95 6.80 -6.23
CA PHE A 207 -4.94 5.98 -6.87
C PHE A 207 -5.50 5.12 -8.00
N TRP A 208 -6.73 4.61 -7.89
CA TRP A 208 -7.35 3.86 -8.98
C TRP A 208 -7.64 4.77 -10.19
N GLU A 209 -8.09 6.00 -9.96
CA GLU A 209 -8.35 6.97 -11.03
C GLU A 209 -7.07 7.41 -11.73
N LEU A 210 -5.97 7.60 -10.98
CA LEU A 210 -4.65 7.86 -11.56
C LEU A 210 -4.15 6.65 -12.37
N ALA A 211 -4.22 5.45 -11.78
CA ALA A 211 -3.76 4.24 -12.43
C ALA A 211 -4.52 3.93 -13.72
N SER A 212 -5.85 4.09 -13.71
CA SER A 212 -6.73 3.79 -14.86
C SER A 212 -6.41 4.59 -16.12
N GLN A 213 -5.69 5.71 -16.00
CA GLN A 213 -5.20 6.46 -17.16
C GLN A 213 -4.18 5.67 -17.99
N GLY A 214 -3.57 4.63 -17.41
CA GLY A 214 -2.65 3.74 -18.08
C GLY A 214 -3.31 2.75 -19.04
N TRP A 215 -4.64 2.61 -19.02
CA TRP A 215 -5.34 1.76 -19.99
C TRP A 215 -5.25 2.37 -21.39
N ASP A 216 -4.57 1.67 -22.30
CA ASP A 216 -4.33 2.15 -23.66
C ASP A 216 -4.83 1.14 -24.70
N THR A 217 -5.50 1.62 -25.74
CA THR A 217 -5.98 0.81 -26.87
C THR A 217 -5.22 1.06 -28.17
N THR A 218 -4.25 1.98 -28.17
CA THR A 218 -3.48 2.34 -29.36
C THR A 218 -2.66 1.16 -29.89
N LEU A 219 -2.05 0.39 -28.97
CA LEU A 219 -1.31 -0.82 -29.28
C LEU A 219 -1.90 -2.03 -28.53
N CYS A 220 -1.79 -3.21 -29.15
CA CYS A 220 -2.26 -4.49 -28.60
C CYS A 220 -3.76 -4.54 -28.31
N GLY A 221 -4.58 -3.64 -28.87
CA GLY A 221 -6.04 -3.67 -28.74
C GLY A 221 -6.59 -3.40 -27.34
N GLY A 222 -5.75 -2.94 -26.40
CA GLY A 222 -6.08 -2.78 -24.99
C GLY A 222 -4.86 -2.99 -24.10
N GLY A 223 -5.11 -3.06 -22.79
CA GLY A 223 -4.10 -3.37 -21.79
C GLY A 223 -3.47 -2.11 -21.19
N MET A 224 -3.12 -2.23 -19.90
CA MET A 224 -2.41 -1.22 -19.13
C MET A 224 -0.96 -1.11 -19.62
N ILE A 225 -0.54 0.11 -19.91
CA ILE A 225 0.87 0.48 -19.95
C ILE A 225 1.42 0.34 -18.53
N TRP A 226 2.68 -0.07 -18.39
CA TRP A 226 3.36 -0.21 -17.11
C TRP A 226 3.60 1.14 -16.43
N SER A 227 4.21 2.08 -17.16
CA SER A 227 4.63 3.38 -16.63
C SER A 227 4.31 4.50 -17.61
N PRO A 228 3.82 5.66 -17.15
CA PRO A 228 3.57 6.81 -18.01
C PRO A 228 4.84 7.36 -18.68
N TYR A 229 6.03 7.00 -18.18
CA TYR A 229 7.32 7.47 -18.68
C TYR A 229 7.98 6.52 -19.69
N LEU A 230 7.48 5.29 -19.81
CA LEU A 230 8.06 4.22 -20.63
C LEU A 230 7.00 3.59 -21.52
N THR A 231 6.28 4.42 -22.28
CA THR A 231 5.31 3.95 -23.27
C THR A 231 6.03 3.28 -24.45
N PRO A 232 5.45 2.23 -25.06
CA PRO A 232 4.14 1.63 -24.80
C PRO A 232 4.24 0.33 -23.98
N TYR A 233 5.28 0.12 -23.16
CA TYR A 233 5.52 -1.18 -22.54
C TYR A 233 4.34 -1.61 -21.65
N LYS A 234 3.76 -2.78 -21.95
CA LYS A 234 2.67 -3.41 -21.19
C LYS A 234 3.20 -4.69 -20.57
N ASN A 235 2.89 -4.94 -19.31
CA ASN A 235 3.34 -6.14 -18.61
C ASN A 235 2.17 -6.81 -17.87
N THR A 236 2.38 -8.07 -17.48
CA THR A 236 1.36 -8.86 -16.79
C THR A 236 1.03 -8.29 -15.42
N ILE A 237 2.04 -7.92 -14.62
CA ILE A 237 1.83 -7.50 -13.23
C ILE A 237 0.93 -6.26 -13.12
N THR A 238 1.12 -5.24 -13.96
CA THR A 238 0.25 -4.05 -13.96
C THR A 238 -1.19 -4.40 -14.34
N ASN A 239 -1.38 -5.30 -15.30
CA ASN A 239 -2.72 -5.70 -15.75
C ASN A 239 -3.43 -6.61 -14.72
N GLU A 240 -2.72 -7.53 -14.07
CA GLU A 240 -3.27 -8.36 -13.00
C GLU A 240 -3.66 -7.50 -11.79
N LEU A 241 -2.79 -6.55 -11.40
CA LEU A 241 -3.11 -5.58 -10.35
C LEU A 241 -4.30 -4.70 -10.74
N TYR A 242 -4.42 -4.31 -12.02
CA TYR A 242 -5.55 -3.49 -12.48
C TYR A 242 -6.87 -4.25 -12.40
N ILE A 243 -6.88 -5.53 -12.78
CA ILE A 243 -8.03 -6.41 -12.61
C ILE A 243 -8.37 -6.56 -11.13
N ALA A 244 -7.40 -6.92 -10.29
CA ALA A 244 -7.60 -7.15 -8.87
C ALA A 244 -8.10 -5.89 -8.15
N ALA A 245 -7.52 -4.73 -8.45
CA ALA A 245 -7.93 -3.44 -7.90
C ALA A 245 -9.34 -3.07 -8.37
N SER A 246 -9.67 -3.28 -9.64
CA SER A 246 -10.99 -2.97 -10.18
C SER A 246 -12.09 -3.88 -9.61
N ILE A 247 -11.81 -5.17 -9.42
CA ILE A 247 -12.70 -6.10 -8.69
C ILE A 247 -12.88 -5.62 -7.25
N SER A 248 -11.79 -5.27 -6.57
CA SER A 248 -11.84 -4.80 -5.18
C SER A 248 -12.61 -3.49 -5.04
N MET A 249 -12.44 -2.55 -5.99
CA MET A 249 -13.21 -1.31 -6.05
C MET A 249 -14.70 -1.62 -6.23
N TYR A 250 -15.06 -2.57 -7.10
CA TYR A 250 -16.47 -2.94 -7.27
C TYR A 250 -17.08 -3.58 -6.01
N LEU A 251 -16.34 -4.46 -5.33
CA LEU A 251 -16.87 -5.25 -4.20
C LEU A 251 -16.81 -4.53 -2.86
N TYR A 252 -15.75 -3.75 -2.60
CA TYR A 252 -15.39 -3.29 -1.25
C TYR A 252 -15.27 -1.77 -1.11
N PHE A 253 -15.26 -1.01 -2.20
CA PHE A 253 -15.28 0.46 -2.10
C PHE A 253 -16.63 0.92 -1.53
N PRO A 254 -16.64 1.62 -0.38
CA PRO A 254 -17.87 2.04 0.28
C PRO A 254 -18.47 3.32 -0.30
N GLY A 255 -17.88 3.84 -1.37
CA GLY A 255 -18.13 5.19 -1.86
C GLY A 255 -17.15 6.21 -1.29
N ASP A 256 -17.19 7.41 -1.86
CA ASP A 256 -16.41 8.57 -1.42
C ASP A 256 -17.17 9.85 -1.76
N ASP A 257 -17.39 10.70 -0.76
CA ASP A 257 -17.98 12.03 -0.90
C ASP A 257 -16.93 13.15 -0.84
N ASN A 258 -15.67 12.82 -0.56
CA ASN A 258 -14.57 13.76 -0.52
C ASN A 258 -14.10 14.09 -1.94
N GLN A 259 -14.41 15.31 -2.37
CA GLN A 259 -14.08 15.85 -3.69
C GLN A 259 -12.63 16.38 -3.80
N SER A 260 -11.82 16.30 -2.76
CA SER A 260 -10.40 16.67 -2.85
C SER A 260 -9.61 15.68 -3.73
N PRO A 261 -8.51 16.10 -4.37
CA PRO A 261 -8.09 17.49 -4.58
C PRO A 261 -8.80 18.18 -5.76
N PHE A 262 -9.62 17.46 -6.53
CA PHE A 262 -10.26 17.93 -7.75
C PHE A 262 -11.77 18.11 -7.56
N ILE A 263 -12.20 19.34 -7.32
CA ILE A 263 -13.63 19.68 -7.16
C ILE A 263 -14.32 19.55 -8.52
N HIS A 264 -15.09 18.49 -8.70
CA HIS A 264 -16.03 18.36 -9.81
C HIS A 264 -17.44 18.70 -9.34
N SER A 265 -18.21 19.41 -10.18
CA SER A 265 -19.49 20.04 -9.84
C SER A 265 -20.60 19.08 -9.38
N SER A 266 -20.40 17.76 -9.42
CA SER A 266 -21.37 16.74 -8.97
C SER A 266 -20.77 15.35 -8.71
N SER A 267 -19.53 15.23 -8.22
CA SER A 267 -18.91 13.89 -8.09
C SER A 267 -19.11 13.30 -6.70
N THR A 268 -20.29 12.73 -6.43
CA THR A 268 -20.41 11.70 -5.40
C THR A 268 -19.98 10.38 -6.03
N TYR A 269 -19.05 9.65 -5.42
CA TYR A 269 -18.60 8.35 -5.93
C TYR A 269 -19.36 7.24 -5.21
N PRO A 270 -20.33 6.57 -5.85
CA PRO A 270 -21.16 5.59 -5.17
C PRO A 270 -20.38 4.27 -4.95
N PRO A 271 -20.76 3.47 -3.92
CA PRO A 271 -20.36 2.08 -3.85
C PRO A 271 -20.85 1.32 -5.09
N ARG A 272 -20.11 0.27 -5.49
CA ARG A 272 -20.46 -0.62 -6.62
C ARG A 272 -20.70 0.09 -7.95
N ASP A 273 -19.98 1.18 -8.24
CA ASP A 273 -20.02 1.82 -9.55
C ASP A 273 -19.68 0.80 -10.66
N PRO A 274 -20.58 0.59 -11.65
CA PRO A 274 -20.37 -0.38 -12.73
C PRO A 274 -19.07 -0.19 -13.51
N LYS A 275 -18.49 1.01 -13.52
CA LYS A 275 -17.22 1.28 -14.22
C LYS A 275 -16.08 0.39 -13.73
N TYR A 276 -16.05 0.07 -12.43
CA TYR A 276 -15.01 -0.78 -11.85
C TYR A 276 -15.14 -2.23 -12.32
N LEU A 277 -16.37 -2.76 -12.34
CA LEU A 277 -16.63 -4.11 -12.87
C LEU A 277 -16.30 -4.19 -14.37
N GLN A 278 -16.70 -3.17 -15.14
CA GLN A 278 -16.41 -3.11 -16.57
C GLN A 278 -14.90 -3.10 -16.85
N ALA A 279 -14.14 -2.27 -16.12
CA ALA A 279 -12.68 -2.24 -16.23
C ALA A 279 -12.03 -3.61 -15.93
N ALA A 280 -12.49 -4.30 -14.89
CA ALA A 280 -12.01 -5.66 -14.58
C ALA A 280 -12.31 -6.66 -15.70
N ILE A 281 -13.53 -6.62 -16.26
CA ILE A 281 -13.94 -7.51 -17.35
C ILE A 281 -13.11 -7.25 -18.61
N ASP A 282 -12.91 -5.98 -18.98
CA ASP A 282 -12.18 -5.62 -20.20
C ASP A 282 -10.70 -5.99 -20.09
N ALA A 283 -10.08 -5.72 -18.94
CA ALA A 283 -8.69 -6.11 -18.67
C ALA A 283 -8.51 -7.63 -18.64
N TYR A 284 -9.43 -8.37 -18.01
CA TYR A 284 -9.38 -9.84 -17.99
C TYR A 284 -9.57 -10.45 -19.37
N LYS A 285 -10.49 -9.92 -20.18
CA LYS A 285 -10.67 -10.38 -21.57
C LYS A 285 -9.41 -10.14 -22.38
N TRP A 286 -8.84 -8.93 -22.30
CA TRP A 286 -7.61 -8.59 -23.00
C TRP A 286 -6.45 -9.55 -22.66
N MET A 287 -6.32 -9.92 -21.38
CA MET A 287 -5.25 -10.82 -20.93
C MET A 287 -5.41 -12.26 -21.44
N ASN A 288 -6.62 -12.69 -21.76
CA ASN A 288 -6.92 -14.06 -22.19
C ASN A 288 -6.90 -14.28 -23.71
N GLY A 289 -6.84 -13.21 -24.53
CA GLY A 289 -6.84 -13.28 -25.98
C GLY A 289 -8.23 -13.22 -26.60
#